data_AF-A0A6P3X2Y6-F1
#
_entry.id   AF-A0A6P3X2Y6-F1
#
_cell.length_a   1.000
_cell.length_b   1.000
_cell.length_c   1.000
_cell.angle_alpha   90.00
_cell.angle_beta   90.00
_cell.angle_gamma   90.00
#
_symmetry.space_group_name_H-M   'P 1'
#
loop_
_entity.id
_entity.type
_entity.pdbx_description
1 polymer ?
#
loop_
_entity_poly.entity_id
_entity_poly.type
_entity_poly.pdbx_seq_one_letter_code
_entity_poly.pdbx_strand_id
1 'polypeptide(L)'
;MGDDTCELGTNDASNEDSRSTKSIKELFSERIICPEELNEFLQGRIHDLTTENECLRRAFEQAEERSRQLSEEKLDSQNTIEIGKESAANKLSELGKKYRNQTAEMEILKVKCENLQATLSVKEDELKRQRAELRQIVKCEGCKDSSGENRSQDNGEEKDSGNSSSKSDNERIKCLKNKLQWTQIRLCESRNTCAALRQEIKKAQKLLCSEVGENVSVTAFSSVPGGWRGRAEQIRNLQQKVAELQTKLSEHDKCQKGSSSASVDRQNLANFRIAEKERRQQIENTARELRQAEVALETSKRKLDASKARIKVLEHELDVARTNIVMLNEKRSHDGCVIEALNERLNIAKARCQECEAEVRNKEHRIERENANIKNELQATQLLVDRLRKRLEEREIEIDKMRNDITLDESLKCRPSLRSDFRSSEGHQVSPFVSPRSLSEPNEYVTLALAAEAERVRLLELVTLLNQRLDKERNEIISFEESLRNERKKCAKLESKLRELEKERVGLVKVDSGYRAKFRARSTSNLRVDEEATGSEKVRFRIELLEEECLTLKARLDTVRQDKANDLAVYKRMLDQARKTFKDACRNKPLAAGGSRSTITI
;
A
#
# COMPACT_ATOMS: atom_id res chain seq x y z
N MET A 1 27.21 56.72 12.56
CA MET A 1 28.04 56.83 13.78
C MET A 1 29.02 55.68 13.73
N GLY A 2 30.28 55.93 14.09
CA GLY A 2 31.31 54.90 14.23
C GLY A 2 32.24 54.78 13.02
N ASP A 3 33.47 55.25 13.27
CA ASP A 3 34.76 54.66 12.90
C ASP A 3 35.15 54.65 11.39
N ASP A 4 36.11 55.46 10.93
CA ASP A 4 37.55 55.59 11.29
C ASP A 4 38.44 54.54 10.61
N THR A 5 39.00 54.92 9.47
CA THR A 5 40.05 54.18 8.74
C THR A 5 41.41 54.86 8.94
N CYS A 6 42.31 54.20 9.68
CA CYS A 6 43.69 54.65 9.83
C CYS A 6 44.56 54.21 8.63
N GLU A 7 45.20 55.17 7.96
CA GLU A 7 46.33 54.89 7.07
C GLU A 7 47.65 54.93 7.86
N LEU A 8 48.53 53.96 7.63
CA LEU A 8 49.93 53.97 8.05
C LEU A 8 50.80 53.61 6.85
N GLY A 9 51.65 54.54 6.42
CA GLY A 9 52.59 54.33 5.32
C GLY A 9 53.92 53.75 5.79
N THR A 10 54.63 53.10 4.86
CA THR A 10 56.01 52.66 5.03
C THR A 10 56.88 53.24 3.92
N ASN A 11 57.87 54.05 4.30
CA ASN A 11 59.00 54.40 3.45
C ASN A 11 60.06 53.31 3.58
N ASP A 12 60.77 52.99 2.51
CA ASP A 12 62.00 52.20 2.62
C ASP A 12 63.12 52.77 1.77
N ALA A 13 64.31 52.90 2.38
CA ALA A 13 65.46 53.59 1.81
C ALA A 13 66.51 52.59 1.34
N SER A 14 66.84 52.60 0.04
CA SER A 14 67.75 51.61 -0.54
C SER A 14 68.64 52.22 -1.65
N ASN A 15 69.74 52.89 -1.27
CA ASN A 15 70.76 53.28 -2.27
C ASN A 15 72.22 53.51 -1.79
N GLU A 16 72.60 53.12 -0.57
CA GLU A 16 73.99 53.34 -0.05
C GLU A 16 74.91 52.11 -0.18
N ASP A 17 74.41 50.87 -0.17
CA ASP A 17 75.23 49.65 -0.05
C ASP A 17 76.08 49.28 -1.29
N SER A 18 75.82 49.90 -2.44
CA SER A 18 76.43 49.49 -3.73
C SER A 18 77.91 49.88 -3.90
N ARG A 19 78.47 50.70 -3.00
CA ARG A 19 79.90 51.08 -3.02
C ARG A 19 80.78 50.32 -2.03
N SER A 20 80.22 49.77 -0.95
CA SER A 20 81.02 49.09 0.08
C SER A 20 81.44 47.66 -0.35
N THR A 21 80.60 46.98 -1.12
CA THR A 21 80.76 45.57 -1.49
C THR A 21 81.94 45.26 -2.43
N LYS A 22 82.48 46.25 -3.16
CA LYS A 22 83.66 46.05 -4.03
C LYS A 22 84.98 46.02 -3.26
N SER A 23 85.12 46.81 -2.20
CA SER A 23 86.34 46.84 -1.38
C SER A 23 86.49 45.59 -0.50
N ILE A 24 85.35 44.99 -0.12
CA ILE A 24 85.32 43.79 0.75
C ILE A 24 85.73 42.52 -0.02
N LYS A 25 85.55 42.46 -1.36
CA LYS A 25 85.85 41.25 -2.14
C LYS A 25 87.33 40.90 -2.27
N GLU A 26 88.24 41.88 -2.19
CA GLU A 26 89.69 41.62 -2.32
C GLU A 26 90.38 41.27 -0.99
N LEU A 27 89.78 41.59 0.16
CA LEU A 27 90.40 41.39 1.48
C LEU A 27 90.01 40.10 2.22
N PHE A 28 89.08 39.30 1.67
CA PHE A 28 88.61 38.04 2.29
C PHE A 28 88.98 36.76 1.53
N SER A 29 89.80 36.85 0.47
CA SER A 29 90.20 35.68 -0.34
C SER A 29 91.15 34.69 0.37
N GLU A 30 91.65 35.01 1.56
CA GLU A 30 92.53 34.12 2.37
C GLU A 30 91.87 33.52 3.63
N ARG A 31 90.53 33.64 3.78
CA ARG A 31 89.81 33.03 4.94
C ARG A 31 88.46 32.41 4.57
N ILE A 32 88.41 31.65 3.48
CA ILE A 32 87.26 30.81 3.15
C ILE A 32 87.35 29.50 3.96
N ILE A 33 86.49 29.38 4.97
CA ILE A 33 86.43 28.21 5.90
C ILE A 33 85.40 27.16 5.44
N CYS A 34 84.69 27.41 4.34
CA CYS A 34 83.76 26.45 3.71
C CYS A 34 84.18 26.22 2.26
N PRO A 35 84.43 24.98 1.80
CA PRO A 35 84.81 24.74 0.41
C PRO A 35 83.72 25.25 -0.55
N GLU A 36 84.14 25.87 -1.66
CA GLU A 36 83.25 26.52 -2.65
C GLU A 36 82.13 25.58 -3.11
N GLU A 37 82.47 24.30 -3.36
CA GLU A 37 81.56 23.23 -3.76
C GLU A 37 80.42 22.99 -2.75
N LEU A 38 80.71 23.10 -1.43
CA LEU A 38 79.69 22.97 -0.39
C LEU A 38 78.79 24.20 -0.32
N ASN A 39 79.35 25.38 -0.60
CA ASN A 39 78.58 26.63 -0.66
C ASN A 39 77.62 26.60 -1.87
N GLU A 40 78.08 26.20 -3.05
CA GLU A 40 77.23 25.99 -4.24
C GLU A 40 76.14 24.92 -3.99
N PHE A 41 76.51 23.78 -3.39
CA PHE A 41 75.54 22.73 -3.03
C PHE A 41 74.46 23.23 -2.05
N LEU A 42 74.85 23.98 -1.01
CA LEU A 42 73.90 24.55 -0.05
C LEU A 42 73.02 25.63 -0.68
N GLN A 43 73.56 26.47 -1.57
CA GLN A 43 72.78 27.46 -2.32
C GLN A 43 71.77 26.80 -3.26
N GLY A 44 72.18 25.76 -4.01
CA GLY A 44 71.29 24.94 -4.82
C GLY A 44 70.19 24.30 -3.97
N ARG A 45 70.54 23.71 -2.82
CA ARG A 45 69.57 23.11 -1.92
C ARG A 45 68.60 24.11 -1.30
N ILE A 46 69.05 25.33 -1.00
CA ILE A 46 68.18 26.43 -0.55
C ILE A 46 67.24 26.86 -1.69
N HIS A 47 67.73 26.95 -2.93
CA HIS A 47 66.90 27.27 -4.09
C HIS A 47 65.82 26.21 -4.36
N ASP A 48 66.18 24.92 -4.36
CA ASP A 48 65.24 23.81 -4.49
C ASP A 48 64.14 23.89 -3.41
N LEU A 49 64.54 24.02 -2.13
CA LEU A 49 63.59 24.15 -1.02
C LEU A 49 62.73 25.41 -1.13
N THR A 50 63.24 26.50 -1.71
CA THR A 50 62.47 27.74 -1.91
C THR A 50 61.40 27.53 -2.98
N THR A 51 61.77 26.96 -4.14
CA THR A 51 60.80 26.66 -5.22
C THR A 51 59.78 25.59 -4.82
N GLU A 52 60.18 24.60 -4.02
CA GLU A 52 59.27 23.60 -3.42
C GLU A 52 58.28 24.29 -2.46
N ASN A 53 58.76 25.15 -1.56
CA ASN A 53 57.89 25.92 -0.65
C ASN A 53 56.93 26.86 -1.39
N GLU A 54 57.36 27.50 -2.48
CA GLU A 54 56.47 28.31 -3.33
C GLU A 54 55.39 27.46 -4.01
N CYS A 55 55.75 26.26 -4.48
CA CYS A 55 54.77 25.33 -5.06
C CYS A 55 53.77 24.83 -4.01
N LEU A 56 54.24 24.53 -2.79
CA LEU A 56 53.38 24.14 -1.67
C LEU A 56 52.44 25.28 -1.23
N ARG A 57 52.91 26.54 -1.17
CA ARG A 57 52.07 27.72 -0.91
C ARG A 57 50.97 27.88 -1.95
N ARG A 58 51.32 27.84 -3.25
CA ARG A 58 50.34 27.89 -4.35
C ARG A 58 49.34 26.72 -4.32
N ALA A 59 49.77 25.52 -3.93
CA ALA A 59 48.89 24.37 -3.76
C ALA A 59 47.94 24.54 -2.56
N PHE A 60 48.42 25.13 -1.46
CA PHE A 60 47.63 25.45 -0.27
C PHE A 60 46.57 26.52 -0.56
N GLU A 61 46.93 27.63 -1.21
CA GLU A 61 45.99 28.68 -1.61
C GLU A 61 44.87 28.13 -2.51
N GLN A 62 45.21 27.27 -3.48
CA GLN A 62 44.20 26.58 -4.30
C GLN A 62 43.33 25.58 -3.52
N ALA A 63 43.83 24.99 -2.44
CA ALA A 63 43.04 24.10 -1.58
C ALA A 63 42.10 24.91 -0.66
N GLU A 64 42.56 26.05 -0.14
CA GLU A 64 41.74 26.97 0.66
C GLU A 64 40.61 27.58 -0.18
N GLU A 65 40.91 28.03 -1.40
CA GLU A 65 39.91 28.61 -2.30
C GLU A 65 38.85 27.57 -2.72
N ARG A 66 39.24 26.32 -2.99
CA ARG A 66 38.28 25.22 -3.19
C ARG A 66 37.42 24.96 -1.94
N SER A 67 38.00 25.08 -0.75
CA SER A 67 37.27 24.93 0.52
C SER A 67 36.25 26.06 0.72
N ARG A 68 36.62 27.30 0.35
CA ARG A 68 35.75 28.48 0.37
C ARG A 68 34.56 28.32 -0.58
N GLN A 69 34.81 27.95 -1.83
CA GLN A 69 33.77 27.68 -2.83
C GLN A 69 32.80 26.58 -2.37
N LEU A 70 33.32 25.46 -1.85
CA LEU A 70 32.49 24.39 -1.26
C LEU A 70 31.72 24.82 0.00
N SER A 71 32.14 25.88 0.68
CA SER A 71 31.41 26.46 1.82
C SER A 71 30.30 27.39 1.37
N GLU A 72 30.52 28.18 0.31
CA GLU A 72 29.51 29.06 -0.30
C GLU A 72 28.40 28.24 -0.97
N GLU A 73 28.75 27.23 -1.78
CA GLU A 73 27.78 26.28 -2.36
C GLU A 73 26.92 25.59 -1.28
N LYS A 74 27.53 25.26 -0.13
CA LYS A 74 26.80 24.70 1.02
C LYS A 74 25.82 25.71 1.61
N LEU A 75 26.23 26.96 1.80
CA LEU A 75 25.35 28.02 2.31
C LEU A 75 24.16 28.27 1.38
N ASP A 76 24.38 28.34 0.06
CA ASP A 76 23.29 28.50 -0.91
C ASP A 76 22.35 27.28 -0.97
N SER A 77 22.91 26.06 -0.89
CA SER A 77 22.09 24.85 -0.76
C SER A 77 21.29 24.82 0.55
N GLN A 78 21.84 25.35 1.64
CA GLN A 78 21.17 25.41 2.94
C GLN A 78 20.06 26.46 2.95
N ASN A 79 20.31 27.65 2.38
CA ASN A 79 19.33 28.72 2.21
C ASN A 79 18.13 28.28 1.35
N THR A 80 18.37 27.61 0.23
CA THR A 80 17.30 27.07 -0.63
C THR A 80 16.50 25.96 0.07
N ILE A 81 17.15 25.10 0.87
CA ILE A 81 16.47 24.12 1.74
C ILE A 81 15.64 24.81 2.83
N GLU A 82 16.11 25.92 3.41
CA GLU A 82 15.41 26.65 4.46
C GLU A 82 14.15 27.37 3.94
N ILE A 83 14.23 28.03 2.78
CA ILE A 83 13.07 28.58 2.06
C ILE A 83 12.07 27.46 1.70
N GLY A 84 12.57 26.28 1.30
CA GLY A 84 11.74 25.09 1.06
C GLY A 84 11.00 24.60 2.31
N LYS A 85 11.68 24.58 3.47
CA LYS A 85 11.10 24.22 4.78
C LYS A 85 10.05 25.24 5.22
N GLU A 86 10.29 26.54 5.04
CA GLU A 86 9.31 27.57 5.37
C GLU A 86 8.06 27.48 4.48
N SER A 87 8.24 27.26 3.17
CA SER A 87 7.13 26.99 2.24
C SER A 87 6.30 25.76 2.66
N ALA A 88 6.97 24.69 3.11
CA ALA A 88 6.30 23.49 3.61
C ALA A 88 5.57 23.74 4.95
N ALA A 89 6.18 24.46 5.89
CA ALA A 89 5.57 24.83 7.17
C ALA A 89 4.33 25.72 6.98
N ASN A 90 4.39 26.69 6.07
CA ASN A 90 3.26 27.55 5.72
C ASN A 90 2.11 26.73 5.13
N LYS A 91 2.37 25.83 4.17
CA LYS A 91 1.37 24.89 3.63
C LYS A 91 0.78 23.98 4.71
N LEU A 92 1.61 23.45 5.61
CA LEU A 92 1.15 22.62 6.74
C LEU A 92 0.22 23.40 7.68
N SER A 93 0.54 24.66 7.96
CA SER A 93 -0.30 25.55 8.79
C SER A 93 -1.63 25.88 8.11
N GLU A 94 -1.65 26.07 6.79
CA GLU A 94 -2.84 26.36 6.01
C GLU A 94 -3.76 25.13 5.91
N LEU A 95 -3.18 23.95 5.67
CA LEU A 95 -3.89 22.67 5.74
C LEU A 95 -4.45 22.45 7.16
N GLY A 96 -3.66 22.71 8.21
CA GLY A 96 -4.12 22.63 9.60
C GLY A 96 -5.32 23.55 9.90
N LYS A 97 -5.34 24.77 9.35
CA LYS A 97 -6.51 25.67 9.42
C LYS A 97 -7.72 25.09 8.66
N LYS A 98 -7.52 24.56 7.45
CA LYS A 98 -8.59 23.93 6.65
C LYS A 98 -9.19 22.72 7.37
N TYR A 99 -8.37 21.85 7.95
CA TYR A 99 -8.81 20.70 8.76
C TYR A 99 -9.68 21.14 9.95
N ARG A 100 -9.26 22.15 10.72
CA ARG A 100 -10.08 22.66 11.85
C ARG A 100 -11.44 23.19 11.39
N ASN A 101 -11.47 23.94 10.28
CA ASN A 101 -12.71 24.46 9.71
C ASN A 101 -13.63 23.33 9.23
N GLN A 102 -13.10 22.33 8.53
CA GLN A 102 -13.86 21.14 8.11
C GLN A 102 -14.42 20.35 9.30
N THR A 103 -13.65 20.19 10.38
CA THR A 103 -14.15 19.56 11.62
C THR A 103 -15.31 20.36 12.22
N ALA A 104 -15.20 21.68 12.32
CA ALA A 104 -16.29 22.53 12.80
C ALA A 104 -17.55 22.46 11.90
N GLU A 105 -17.38 22.42 10.58
CA GLU A 105 -18.49 22.21 9.65
C GLU A 105 -19.15 20.83 9.81
N MET A 106 -18.36 19.77 10.02
CA MET A 106 -18.88 18.43 10.32
C MET A 106 -19.67 18.41 11.64
N GLU A 107 -19.20 19.07 12.69
CA GLU A 107 -19.93 19.18 13.97
C GLU A 107 -21.26 19.93 13.79
N ILE A 108 -21.26 21.07 13.08
CA ILE A 108 -22.48 21.82 12.76
C ILE A 108 -23.46 20.97 11.93
N LEU A 109 -22.98 20.21 10.95
CA LEU A 109 -23.80 19.31 10.15
C LEU A 109 -24.33 18.12 10.96
N LYS A 110 -23.53 17.57 11.88
CA LYS A 110 -23.95 16.52 12.80
C LYS A 110 -25.09 16.98 13.71
N VAL A 111 -24.97 18.16 14.32
CA VAL A 111 -26.05 18.76 15.13
C VAL A 111 -27.30 18.99 14.29
N LYS A 112 -27.18 19.45 13.04
CA LYS A 112 -28.32 19.56 12.11
C LYS A 112 -28.96 18.20 11.80
N CYS A 113 -28.18 17.14 11.62
CA CYS A 113 -28.69 15.79 11.40
C CYS A 113 -29.40 15.23 12.64
N GLU A 114 -28.85 15.42 13.84
CA GLU A 114 -29.48 15.03 15.11
C GLU A 114 -30.83 15.76 15.30
N ASN A 115 -30.88 17.07 15.00
CA ASN A 115 -32.13 17.84 15.02
C ASN A 115 -33.16 17.34 13.98
N LEU A 116 -32.74 17.05 12.75
CA LEU A 116 -33.62 16.49 11.73
C LEU A 116 -34.15 15.11 12.14
N GLN A 117 -33.29 14.24 12.70
CA GLN A 117 -33.67 12.93 13.22
C GLN A 117 -34.70 13.05 14.36
N ALA A 118 -34.53 14.00 15.27
CA ALA A 118 -35.51 14.28 16.32
C ALA A 118 -36.87 14.71 15.72
N THR A 119 -36.88 15.62 14.73
CA THR A 119 -38.14 16.02 14.06
C THR A 119 -38.80 14.87 13.29
N LEU A 120 -38.02 13.98 12.65
CA LEU A 120 -38.54 12.80 11.98
C LEU A 120 -39.16 11.81 12.98
N SER A 121 -38.52 11.57 14.13
CA SER A 121 -39.09 10.72 15.20
C SER A 121 -40.45 11.26 15.68
N VAL A 122 -40.55 12.56 15.93
CA VAL A 122 -41.82 13.20 16.34
C VAL A 122 -42.90 13.05 15.27
N LYS A 123 -42.55 13.16 13.98
CA LYS A 123 -43.49 12.93 12.87
C LYS A 123 -43.86 11.46 12.68
N GLU A 124 -42.94 10.53 12.95
CA GLU A 124 -43.23 9.10 12.92
C GLU A 124 -44.20 8.70 14.03
N ASP A 125 -44.03 9.26 15.23
CA ASP A 125 -44.93 9.00 16.37
C ASP A 125 -46.30 9.67 16.19
N GLU A 126 -46.36 10.82 15.51
CA GLU A 126 -47.62 11.41 15.01
C GLU A 126 -48.35 10.47 14.05
N LEU A 127 -47.65 9.94 13.03
CA LEU A 127 -48.23 8.98 12.09
C LEU A 127 -48.62 7.67 12.75
N LYS A 128 -47.91 7.20 13.79
CA LYS A 128 -48.30 6.03 14.59
C LYS A 128 -49.60 6.29 15.37
N ARG A 129 -49.78 7.48 15.95
CA ARG A 129 -51.03 7.87 16.63
C ARG A 129 -52.20 7.94 15.65
N GLN A 130 -52.07 8.62 14.51
CA GLN A 130 -53.09 8.65 13.46
C GLN A 130 -53.45 7.24 12.96
N ARG A 131 -52.46 6.35 12.78
CA ARG A 131 -52.70 4.94 12.43
C ARG A 131 -53.37 4.15 13.55
N ALA A 132 -53.18 4.51 14.82
CA ALA A 132 -53.86 3.88 15.95
C ALA A 132 -55.33 4.32 16.01
N GLU A 133 -55.60 5.61 15.86
CA GLU A 133 -56.95 6.18 15.76
C GLU A 133 -57.74 5.57 14.59
N LEU A 134 -57.16 5.51 13.38
CA LEU A 134 -57.80 4.86 12.22
C LEU A 134 -58.08 3.37 12.47
N ARG A 135 -57.18 2.65 13.16
CA ARG A 135 -57.42 1.25 13.55
C ARG A 135 -58.50 1.10 14.61
N GLN A 136 -58.65 2.08 15.50
CA GLN A 136 -59.72 2.10 16.49
C GLN A 136 -61.08 2.37 15.83
N ILE A 137 -61.15 3.29 14.85
CA ILE A 137 -62.34 3.55 14.03
C ILE A 137 -62.77 2.27 13.30
N VAL A 138 -61.85 1.63 12.56
CA VAL A 138 -62.10 0.35 11.86
C VAL A 138 -62.53 -0.77 12.82
N LYS A 139 -62.00 -0.79 14.06
CA LYS A 139 -62.39 -1.78 15.07
C LYS A 139 -63.76 -1.48 15.72
N CYS A 140 -64.21 -0.23 15.72
CA CYS A 140 -65.56 0.14 16.13
C CYS A 140 -66.60 -0.12 15.03
N GLU A 141 -66.23 -0.03 13.75
CA GLU A 141 -67.10 -0.43 12.62
C GLU A 141 -67.28 -1.95 12.53
N GLY A 142 -66.32 -2.74 13.02
CA GLY A 142 -66.40 -4.21 13.08
C GLY A 142 -67.23 -4.80 14.23
N CYS A 143 -68.13 -4.03 14.86
CA CYS A 143 -68.86 -4.46 16.06
C CYS A 143 -70.36 -4.12 16.03
N LYS A 144 -71.03 -4.48 14.91
CA LYS A 144 -72.49 -4.58 14.77
C LYS A 144 -72.80 -5.55 13.62
N ASP A 145 -73.08 -6.81 13.97
CA ASP A 145 -74.18 -7.65 13.44
C ASP A 145 -74.18 -9.00 14.20
N SER A 146 -75.33 -9.67 14.25
CA SER A 146 -75.86 -10.19 15.52
C SER A 146 -75.88 -11.72 15.75
N SER A 147 -76.09 -12.04 17.03
CA SER A 147 -76.36 -13.34 17.67
C SER A 147 -77.45 -14.24 17.07
N GLY A 148 -77.30 -15.56 17.29
CA GLY A 148 -78.33 -16.62 17.18
C GLY A 148 -77.96 -17.72 16.16
N GLU A 149 -78.19 -19.01 16.38
CA GLU A 149 -78.63 -19.77 17.57
C GLU A 149 -78.34 -21.29 17.37
N ASN A 150 -78.36 -22.09 18.45
CA ASN A 150 -78.55 -23.55 18.49
C ASN A 150 -77.54 -24.58 17.87
N ARG A 151 -76.78 -25.19 18.80
CA ARG A 151 -76.76 -26.64 19.17
C ARG A 151 -76.28 -27.75 18.20
N SER A 152 -75.38 -28.57 18.79
CA SER A 152 -75.23 -30.04 18.70
C SER A 152 -74.25 -30.64 17.67
N GLN A 153 -73.42 -31.58 18.17
CA GLN A 153 -72.90 -32.88 17.64
C GLN A 153 -72.74 -33.05 16.10
N ASP A 154 -71.74 -33.75 15.55
CA ASP A 154 -71.07 -34.97 16.03
C ASP A 154 -69.67 -35.16 15.37
N ASN A 155 -69.02 -36.29 15.66
CA ASN A 155 -67.70 -36.75 15.19
C ASN A 155 -67.69 -37.19 13.70
N GLY A 156 -66.49 -37.44 13.12
CA GLY A 156 -66.37 -38.33 11.95
C GLY A 156 -65.23 -38.03 10.97
N GLU A 157 -64.29 -38.95 10.89
CA GLU A 157 -63.02 -38.92 10.13
C GLU A 157 -63.13 -39.15 8.61
N GLU A 158 -61.96 -38.97 7.95
CA GLU A 158 -61.42 -39.70 6.79
C GLU A 158 -61.63 -39.27 5.32
N LYS A 159 -60.45 -39.17 4.65
CA LYS A 159 -60.12 -39.47 3.24
C LYS A 159 -60.77 -38.65 2.11
N ASP A 160 -60.19 -38.56 0.90
CA ASP A 160 -58.79 -38.41 0.43
C ASP A 160 -58.88 -38.04 -1.08
N SER A 161 -57.78 -37.62 -1.72
CA SER A 161 -57.64 -37.37 -3.17
C SER A 161 -58.33 -36.12 -3.75
N GLY A 162 -57.54 -35.25 -4.39
CA GLY A 162 -58.03 -34.05 -5.10
C GLY A 162 -57.04 -32.88 -5.26
N ASN A 163 -55.77 -33.06 -4.86
CA ASN A 163 -54.81 -31.97 -4.62
C ASN A 163 -54.14 -31.35 -5.88
N SER A 164 -54.86 -31.24 -6.99
CA SER A 164 -54.43 -30.53 -8.21
C SER A 164 -55.34 -29.37 -8.62
N SER A 165 -56.65 -29.41 -8.29
CA SER A 165 -57.54 -28.26 -8.56
C SER A 165 -57.26 -27.11 -7.59
N SER A 166 -57.14 -27.38 -6.28
CA SER A 166 -57.07 -26.35 -5.23
C SER A 166 -55.91 -25.35 -5.40
N LYS A 167 -54.81 -25.74 -6.05
CA LYS A 167 -53.71 -24.83 -6.41
C LYS A 167 -54.04 -23.97 -7.63
N SER A 168 -54.61 -24.56 -8.68
CA SER A 168 -55.09 -23.81 -9.86
C SER A 168 -56.19 -22.84 -9.47
N ASP A 169 -57.13 -23.27 -8.63
CA ASP A 169 -58.20 -22.45 -8.10
C ASP A 169 -57.66 -21.35 -7.17
N ASN A 170 -56.67 -21.61 -6.31
CA ASN A 170 -56.00 -20.56 -5.53
C ASN A 170 -55.24 -19.55 -6.41
N GLU A 171 -54.54 -20.00 -7.46
CA GLU A 171 -53.86 -19.10 -8.40
C GLU A 171 -54.87 -18.27 -9.21
N ARG A 172 -56.00 -18.87 -9.59
CA ARG A 172 -57.11 -18.20 -10.27
C ARG A 172 -57.82 -17.20 -9.34
N ILE A 173 -58.07 -17.56 -8.08
CA ILE A 173 -58.57 -16.66 -7.03
C ILE A 173 -57.58 -15.51 -6.78
N LYS A 174 -56.27 -15.78 -6.75
CA LYS A 174 -55.22 -14.76 -6.62
C LYS A 174 -55.15 -13.84 -7.84
N CYS A 175 -55.27 -14.38 -9.06
CA CYS A 175 -55.37 -13.60 -10.29
C CYS A 175 -56.63 -12.72 -10.30
N LEU A 176 -57.79 -13.27 -9.92
CA LEU A 176 -59.05 -12.54 -9.80
C LEU A 176 -58.98 -11.47 -8.70
N LYS A 177 -58.34 -11.74 -7.56
CA LYS A 177 -58.10 -10.78 -6.49
C LYS A 177 -57.18 -9.64 -6.93
N ASN A 178 -56.12 -9.94 -7.68
CA ASN A 178 -55.23 -8.93 -8.26
C ASN A 178 -55.96 -8.09 -9.33
N LYS A 179 -56.77 -8.72 -10.20
CA LYS A 179 -57.63 -8.01 -11.17
C LYS A 179 -58.64 -7.11 -10.48
N LEU A 180 -59.31 -7.60 -9.43
CA LEU A 180 -60.25 -6.84 -8.61
C LEU A 180 -59.57 -5.63 -7.97
N GLN A 181 -58.37 -5.81 -7.38
CA GLN A 181 -57.57 -4.71 -6.83
C GLN A 181 -57.18 -3.69 -7.91
N TRP A 182 -56.75 -4.12 -9.09
CA TRP A 182 -56.43 -3.22 -10.20
C TRP A 182 -57.66 -2.45 -10.69
N THR A 183 -58.83 -3.11 -10.83
CA THR A 183 -60.08 -2.41 -11.16
C THR A 183 -60.54 -1.46 -10.07
N GLN A 184 -60.30 -1.79 -8.79
CA GLN A 184 -60.61 -0.92 -7.64
C GLN A 184 -59.75 0.34 -7.67
N ILE A 185 -58.44 0.20 -7.92
CA ILE A 185 -57.52 1.34 -8.08
C ILE A 185 -57.96 2.22 -9.25
N ARG A 186 -58.22 1.62 -10.42
CA ARG A 186 -58.66 2.36 -11.62
C ARG A 186 -60.03 3.02 -11.45
N LEU A 187 -60.92 2.45 -10.64
CA LEU A 187 -62.19 3.07 -10.23
C LEU A 187 -61.99 4.24 -9.25
N CYS A 188 -61.00 4.16 -8.35
CA CYS A 188 -60.62 5.29 -7.51
C CYS A 188 -60.00 6.43 -8.33
N GLU A 189 -59.15 6.12 -9.31
CA GLU A 189 -58.60 7.09 -10.27
C GLU A 189 -59.71 7.75 -11.12
N SER A 190 -60.67 6.97 -11.62
CA SER A 190 -61.81 7.52 -12.38
C SER A 190 -62.74 8.37 -11.49
N ARG A 191 -62.93 8.00 -10.22
CA ARG A 191 -63.66 8.83 -9.25
C ARG A 191 -62.93 10.13 -8.93
N ASN A 192 -61.61 10.08 -8.77
CA ASN A 192 -60.77 11.26 -8.50
C ASN A 192 -60.76 12.24 -9.69
N THR A 193 -60.63 11.73 -10.91
CA THR A 193 -60.72 12.56 -12.13
C THR A 193 -62.12 13.15 -12.31
N CYS A 194 -63.20 12.38 -12.09
CA CYS A 194 -64.55 12.92 -12.05
C CYS A 194 -64.74 14.00 -10.96
N ALA A 195 -64.09 13.86 -9.79
CA ALA A 195 -64.14 14.88 -8.74
C ALA A 195 -63.38 16.15 -9.13
N ALA A 196 -62.20 16.03 -9.77
CA ALA A 196 -61.44 17.15 -10.31
C ALA A 196 -62.23 17.91 -11.39
N LEU A 197 -62.77 17.20 -12.38
CA LEU A 197 -63.62 17.78 -13.44
C LEU A 197 -64.87 18.47 -12.84
N ARG A 198 -65.49 17.91 -11.80
CA ARG A 198 -66.59 18.58 -11.07
C ARG A 198 -66.15 19.86 -10.37
N GLN A 199 -64.91 19.94 -9.86
CA GLN A 199 -64.36 21.18 -9.30
C GLN A 199 -64.04 22.20 -10.40
N GLU A 200 -63.50 21.77 -11.54
CA GLU A 200 -63.23 22.63 -12.69
C GLU A 200 -64.53 23.20 -13.28
N ILE A 201 -65.58 22.39 -13.43
CA ILE A 201 -66.91 22.85 -13.81
C ILE A 201 -67.45 23.88 -12.81
N LYS A 202 -67.28 23.66 -11.50
CA LYS A 202 -67.67 24.65 -10.47
C LYS A 202 -66.84 25.95 -10.55
N LYS A 203 -65.54 25.88 -10.89
CA LYS A 203 -64.70 27.06 -11.13
C LYS A 203 -65.16 27.81 -12.38
N ALA A 204 -65.38 27.10 -13.49
CA ALA A 204 -65.89 27.67 -14.74
C ALA A 204 -67.28 28.30 -14.54
N GLN A 205 -68.18 27.66 -13.80
CA GLN A 205 -69.48 28.23 -13.43
C GLN A 205 -69.31 29.51 -12.60
N LYS A 206 -68.40 29.56 -11.61
CA LYS A 206 -68.12 30.79 -10.85
C LYS A 206 -67.57 31.91 -11.72
N LEU A 207 -66.62 31.61 -12.61
CA LEU A 207 -66.07 32.58 -13.57
C LEU A 207 -67.17 33.10 -14.53
N LEU A 208 -68.01 32.19 -15.02
CA LEU A 208 -69.18 32.55 -15.82
C LEU A 208 -70.11 33.46 -15.02
N CYS A 209 -70.47 33.13 -13.77
CA CYS A 209 -71.29 33.98 -12.91
C CYS A 209 -70.66 35.36 -12.66
N SER A 210 -69.33 35.49 -12.54
CA SER A 210 -68.71 36.83 -12.44
C SER A 210 -68.81 37.64 -13.73
N GLU A 211 -68.75 36.99 -14.90
CA GLU A 211 -68.94 37.66 -16.20
C GLU A 211 -70.43 37.97 -16.48
N VAL A 212 -71.34 37.10 -16.03
CA VAL A 212 -72.79 37.11 -16.32
C VAL A 212 -73.58 37.94 -15.32
N GLY A 213 -73.09 38.06 -14.09
CA GLY A 213 -73.80 38.59 -12.93
C GLY A 213 -74.21 37.48 -11.94
N GLU A 214 -74.12 37.78 -10.65
CA GLU A 214 -74.26 36.81 -9.55
C GLU A 214 -75.67 36.17 -9.44
N ASN A 215 -76.66 36.77 -10.10
CA ASN A 215 -78.08 36.46 -9.97
C ASN A 215 -78.61 35.47 -11.03
N VAL A 216 -77.76 34.86 -11.85
CA VAL A 216 -78.18 34.10 -13.04
C VAL A 216 -77.78 32.63 -12.94
N SER A 217 -78.75 31.75 -12.72
CA SER A 217 -78.52 30.31 -12.77
C SER A 217 -78.50 29.81 -14.21
N VAL A 218 -77.61 28.86 -14.52
CA VAL A 218 -77.54 28.24 -15.86
C VAL A 218 -78.87 27.56 -16.23
N THR A 219 -79.64 27.10 -15.24
CA THR A 219 -80.98 26.54 -15.43
C THR A 219 -82.03 27.56 -15.91
N ALA A 220 -81.87 28.86 -15.59
CA ALA A 220 -82.79 29.91 -16.02
C ALA A 220 -82.64 30.30 -17.50
N PHE A 221 -81.49 30.01 -18.14
CA PHE A 221 -81.33 30.19 -19.59
C PHE A 221 -82.12 29.18 -20.42
N SER A 222 -82.38 28.00 -19.85
CA SER A 222 -83.09 26.93 -20.56
C SER A 222 -84.60 27.14 -20.64
N SER A 223 -85.17 28.03 -19.82
CA SER A 223 -86.62 28.23 -19.72
C SER A 223 -87.17 29.41 -20.54
N VAL A 224 -86.32 30.32 -21.03
CA VAL A 224 -86.75 31.47 -21.86
C VAL A 224 -85.77 31.73 -23.02
N PRO A 225 -86.07 31.28 -24.24
CA PRO A 225 -85.25 31.58 -25.41
C PRO A 225 -85.25 33.08 -25.74
N GLY A 226 -84.06 33.66 -25.96
CA GLY A 226 -83.90 35.01 -26.52
C GLY A 226 -84.15 36.21 -25.60
N GLY A 227 -84.64 36.00 -24.38
CA GLY A 227 -84.90 37.10 -23.43
C GLY A 227 -83.67 37.64 -22.69
N TRP A 228 -82.57 36.88 -22.65
CA TRP A 228 -81.42 37.25 -21.82
C TRP A 228 -80.40 38.14 -22.53
N ARG A 229 -80.08 39.27 -21.88
CA ARG A 229 -79.16 40.29 -22.37
C ARG A 229 -77.96 40.36 -21.42
N GLY A 230 -76.78 39.99 -21.91
CA GLY A 230 -75.64 39.71 -21.03
C GLY A 230 -75.01 40.92 -20.36
N ARG A 231 -74.23 40.73 -19.28
CA ARG A 231 -73.63 41.82 -18.49
C ARG A 231 -72.84 42.81 -19.35
N ALA A 232 -72.03 42.34 -20.31
CA ALA A 232 -71.30 43.21 -21.23
C ALA A 232 -72.23 44.09 -22.11
N GLU A 233 -73.38 43.55 -22.51
CA GLU A 233 -74.40 44.30 -23.26
C GLU A 233 -75.23 45.22 -22.36
N GLN A 234 -75.56 44.80 -21.13
CA GLN A 234 -76.17 45.67 -20.12
C GLN A 234 -75.22 46.83 -19.78
N ILE A 235 -73.92 46.58 -19.61
CA ILE A 235 -72.88 47.59 -19.42
C ILE A 235 -72.84 48.52 -20.63
N ARG A 236 -72.80 48.02 -21.86
CA ARG A 236 -72.83 48.85 -23.08
C ARG A 236 -74.09 49.73 -23.16
N ASN A 237 -75.25 49.17 -22.84
CA ASN A 237 -76.53 49.89 -22.86
C ASN A 237 -76.60 50.93 -21.72
N LEU A 238 -76.13 50.59 -20.52
CA LEU A 238 -76.00 51.52 -19.39
C LEU A 238 -74.96 52.60 -19.67
N GLN A 239 -73.83 52.30 -20.33
CA GLN A 239 -72.82 53.28 -20.75
C GLN A 239 -73.39 54.25 -21.79
N GLN A 240 -74.14 53.74 -22.78
CA GLN A 240 -74.88 54.59 -23.71
C GLN A 240 -75.88 55.49 -22.96
N LYS A 241 -76.65 54.92 -22.04
CA LYS A 241 -77.65 55.67 -21.25
C LYS A 241 -77.02 56.65 -20.27
N VAL A 242 -75.82 56.36 -19.74
CA VAL A 242 -75.00 57.27 -18.96
C VAL A 242 -74.43 58.38 -19.83
N ALA A 243 -74.01 58.11 -21.07
CA ALA A 243 -73.59 59.16 -22.00
C ALA A 243 -74.77 60.08 -22.39
N GLU A 244 -75.96 59.52 -22.62
CA GLU A 244 -77.22 60.26 -22.83
C GLU A 244 -77.65 61.07 -21.59
N LEU A 245 -77.42 60.55 -20.38
CA LEU A 245 -77.70 61.26 -19.14
C LEU A 245 -76.62 62.28 -18.78
N GLN A 246 -75.35 62.06 -19.17
CA GLN A 246 -74.25 63.00 -19.00
C GLN A 246 -74.37 64.18 -19.97
N THR A 247 -74.85 63.96 -21.19
CA THR A 247 -75.21 65.06 -22.11
C THR A 247 -76.37 65.88 -21.53
N LYS A 248 -77.46 65.23 -21.09
CA LYS A 248 -78.58 65.90 -20.39
C LYS A 248 -78.15 66.59 -19.10
N LEU A 249 -77.22 66.02 -18.33
CA LEU A 249 -76.66 66.66 -17.14
C LEU A 249 -75.73 67.83 -17.50
N SER A 250 -74.98 67.79 -18.59
CA SER A 250 -74.18 68.93 -19.07
C SER A 250 -75.04 70.09 -19.59
N GLU A 251 -76.26 69.79 -20.05
CA GLU A 251 -77.30 70.78 -20.37
C GLU A 251 -77.92 71.35 -19.07
N HIS A 252 -78.07 70.52 -18.03
CA HIS A 252 -78.67 70.86 -16.73
C HIS A 252 -77.71 71.55 -15.74
N ASP A 253 -76.41 71.26 -15.79
CA ASP A 253 -75.35 71.88 -14.97
C ASP A 253 -75.16 73.37 -15.30
N LYS A 254 -75.60 73.80 -16.50
CA LYS A 254 -75.73 75.22 -16.84
C LYS A 254 -76.82 75.94 -16.03
N CYS A 255 -77.70 75.20 -15.34
CA CYS A 255 -78.86 75.75 -14.63
C CYS A 255 -78.92 75.47 -13.11
N GLN A 256 -78.08 74.60 -12.51
CA GLN A 256 -78.29 74.21 -11.11
C GLN A 256 -77.05 74.17 -10.20
N LYS A 257 -76.43 75.35 -10.00
CA LYS A 257 -75.70 75.62 -8.75
C LYS A 257 -76.67 75.60 -7.56
N GLY A 258 -76.58 74.61 -6.68
CA GLY A 258 -77.22 74.69 -5.37
C GLY A 258 -77.47 73.36 -4.65
N SER A 259 -76.79 73.17 -3.51
CA SER A 259 -77.25 72.39 -2.36
C SER A 259 -77.49 70.88 -2.52
N SER A 260 -76.39 70.08 -2.54
CA SER A 260 -76.39 68.71 -1.96
C SER A 260 -75.00 68.06 -1.72
N SER A 261 -73.87 68.72 -2.02
CA SER A 261 -72.56 68.02 -2.11
C SER A 261 -72.09 67.32 -0.81
N ALA A 262 -72.33 67.92 0.37
CA ALA A 262 -71.72 67.49 1.63
C ALA A 262 -72.01 66.02 2.04
N SER A 263 -73.12 65.42 1.57
CA SER A 263 -73.41 64.00 1.79
C SER A 263 -72.58 63.09 0.87
N VAL A 264 -72.53 63.44 -0.42
CA VAL A 264 -71.80 62.71 -1.47
C VAL A 264 -70.28 62.80 -1.23
N ASP A 265 -69.77 63.96 -0.86
CA ASP A 265 -68.36 64.19 -0.53
C ASP A 265 -67.91 63.31 0.65
N ARG A 266 -68.78 63.11 1.65
CA ARG A 266 -68.50 62.25 2.81
C ARG A 266 -68.42 60.77 2.43
N GLN A 267 -69.28 60.30 1.52
CA GLN A 267 -69.24 58.93 1.00
C GLN A 267 -68.02 58.70 0.11
N ASN A 268 -67.68 59.67 -0.75
CA ASN A 268 -66.51 59.61 -1.63
C ASN A 268 -65.20 59.53 -0.81
N LEU A 269 -65.08 60.30 0.27
CA LEU A 269 -63.92 60.25 1.17
C LEU A 269 -63.80 58.90 1.89
N ALA A 270 -64.91 58.25 2.23
CA ALA A 270 -64.91 56.91 2.80
C ALA A 270 -64.44 55.85 1.78
N ASN A 271 -64.97 55.91 0.55
CA ASN A 271 -64.55 55.03 -0.55
C ASN A 271 -63.05 55.19 -0.87
N PHE A 272 -62.54 56.42 -0.92
CA PHE A 272 -61.11 56.69 -1.13
C PHE A 272 -60.22 56.05 -0.05
N ARG A 273 -60.61 56.15 1.23
CA ARG A 273 -59.90 55.50 2.34
C ARG A 273 -59.92 53.97 2.28
N ILE A 274 -60.98 53.37 1.72
CA ILE A 274 -61.06 51.93 1.50
C ILE A 274 -60.10 51.52 0.37
N ALA A 275 -60.18 52.18 -0.78
CA ALA A 275 -59.29 51.93 -1.92
C ALA A 275 -57.80 52.15 -1.56
N GLU A 276 -57.50 53.16 -0.74
CA GLU A 276 -56.13 53.40 -0.27
C GLU A 276 -55.64 52.28 0.67
N LYS A 277 -56.48 51.80 1.59
CA LYS A 277 -56.17 50.63 2.44
C LYS A 277 -55.95 49.38 1.61
N GLU A 278 -56.80 49.14 0.61
CA GLU A 278 -56.68 47.99 -0.29
C GLU A 278 -55.39 48.06 -1.11
N ARG A 279 -55.04 49.23 -1.68
CA ARG A 279 -53.75 49.43 -2.36
C ARG A 279 -52.56 49.18 -1.43
N ARG A 280 -52.62 49.66 -0.18
CA ARG A 280 -51.57 49.40 0.83
C ARG A 280 -51.48 47.90 1.15
N GLN A 281 -52.61 47.20 1.28
CA GLN A 281 -52.65 45.75 1.53
C GLN A 281 -52.09 44.95 0.35
N GLN A 282 -52.40 45.33 -0.89
CA GLN A 282 -51.83 44.73 -2.10
C GLN A 282 -50.31 44.90 -2.14
N ILE A 283 -49.80 46.11 -1.87
CA ILE A 283 -48.36 46.38 -1.79
C ILE A 283 -47.70 45.53 -0.69
N GLU A 284 -48.30 45.46 0.50
CA GLU A 284 -47.77 44.64 1.60
C GLU A 284 -47.76 43.15 1.25
N ASN A 285 -48.81 42.65 0.57
CA ASN A 285 -48.89 41.27 0.11
C ASN A 285 -47.81 40.97 -0.93
N THR A 286 -47.67 41.78 -1.98
CA THR A 286 -46.63 41.61 -3.00
C THR A 286 -45.22 41.74 -2.41
N ALA A 287 -45.02 42.62 -1.43
CA ALA A 287 -43.74 42.74 -0.72
C ALA A 287 -43.48 41.56 0.22
N ARG A 288 -44.51 40.86 0.71
CA ARG A 288 -44.38 39.62 1.49
C ARG A 288 -44.03 38.44 0.57
N GLU A 289 -44.69 38.35 -0.58
CA GLU A 289 -44.41 37.35 -1.62
C GLU A 289 -42.99 37.51 -2.19
N LEU A 290 -42.55 38.74 -2.48
CA LEU A 290 -41.18 39.03 -2.92
C LEU A 290 -40.14 38.52 -1.90
N ARG A 291 -40.30 38.87 -0.62
CA ARG A 291 -39.39 38.39 0.46
C ARG A 291 -39.40 36.86 0.60
N GLN A 292 -40.56 36.21 0.42
CA GLN A 292 -40.65 34.74 0.42
C GLN A 292 -39.91 34.14 -0.78
N ALA A 293 -40.03 34.73 -1.97
CA ALA A 293 -39.32 34.30 -3.17
C ALA A 293 -37.80 34.52 -3.06
N GLU A 294 -37.35 35.63 -2.47
CA GLU A 294 -35.94 35.92 -2.18
C GLU A 294 -35.34 34.86 -1.24
N VAL A 295 -36.03 34.54 -0.13
CA VAL A 295 -35.60 33.49 0.80
C VAL A 295 -35.60 32.11 0.11
N ALA A 296 -36.60 31.79 -0.70
CA ALA A 296 -36.65 30.54 -1.44
C ALA A 296 -35.47 30.41 -2.44
N LEU A 297 -35.21 31.45 -3.23
CA LEU A 297 -34.08 31.53 -4.16
C LEU A 297 -32.75 31.33 -3.43
N GLU A 298 -32.56 32.02 -2.32
CA GLU A 298 -31.34 31.96 -1.52
C GLU A 298 -31.12 30.59 -0.87
N THR A 299 -32.18 29.93 -0.37
CA THR A 299 -32.07 28.53 0.09
C THR A 299 -31.76 27.56 -1.05
N SER A 300 -32.25 27.83 -2.27
CA SER A 300 -31.93 27.03 -3.45
C SER A 300 -30.48 27.20 -3.91
N LYS A 301 -29.93 28.42 -3.87
CA LYS A 301 -28.50 28.67 -4.12
C LYS A 301 -27.61 27.89 -3.15
N ARG A 302 -27.90 27.94 -1.85
CA ARG A 302 -27.14 27.18 -0.84
C ARG A 302 -27.20 25.66 -1.06
N LYS A 303 -28.34 25.11 -1.49
CA LYS A 303 -28.47 23.69 -1.89
C LYS A 303 -27.65 23.37 -3.13
N LEU A 304 -27.68 24.25 -4.14
CA LEU A 304 -26.88 24.12 -5.36
C LEU A 304 -25.38 24.10 -5.03
N ASP A 305 -24.89 25.04 -4.23
CA ASP A 305 -23.47 25.13 -3.90
C ASP A 305 -23.01 23.98 -2.98
N ALA A 306 -23.86 23.51 -2.06
CA ALA A 306 -23.62 22.28 -1.32
C ALA A 306 -23.55 21.05 -2.25
N SER A 307 -24.39 20.98 -3.28
CA SER A 307 -24.35 19.89 -4.27
C SER A 307 -23.08 19.95 -5.14
N LYS A 308 -22.63 21.14 -5.55
CA LYS A 308 -21.34 21.33 -6.24
C LYS A 308 -20.16 20.92 -5.37
N ALA A 309 -20.17 21.26 -4.08
CA ALA A 309 -19.13 20.84 -3.15
C ALA A 309 -19.09 19.31 -3.03
N ARG A 310 -20.24 18.66 -2.89
CA ARG A 310 -20.35 17.19 -2.89
C ARG A 310 -19.84 16.57 -4.19
N ILE A 311 -20.17 17.14 -5.35
CA ILE A 311 -19.69 16.66 -6.66
C ILE A 311 -18.15 16.70 -6.68
N LYS A 312 -17.52 17.81 -6.29
CA LYS A 312 -16.05 17.93 -6.23
C LYS A 312 -15.37 16.91 -5.30
N VAL A 313 -16.00 16.58 -4.17
CA VAL A 313 -15.50 15.54 -3.26
C VAL A 313 -15.61 14.16 -3.93
N LEU A 314 -16.74 13.84 -4.55
CA LEU A 314 -16.94 12.57 -5.27
C LEU A 314 -16.04 12.43 -6.51
N GLU A 315 -15.75 13.53 -7.20
CA GLU A 315 -14.76 13.58 -8.30
C GLU A 315 -13.36 13.26 -7.79
N HIS A 316 -12.95 13.85 -6.66
CA HIS A 316 -11.67 13.55 -6.04
C HIS A 316 -11.57 12.09 -5.54
N GLU A 317 -12.63 11.57 -4.91
CA GLU A 317 -12.72 10.15 -4.50
C GLU A 317 -12.64 9.20 -5.71
N LEU A 318 -13.27 9.56 -6.84
CA LEU A 318 -13.17 8.83 -8.10
C LEU A 318 -11.75 8.84 -8.67
N ASP A 319 -11.05 9.97 -8.62
CA ASP A 319 -9.68 10.06 -9.11
C ASP A 319 -8.69 9.30 -8.21
N VAL A 320 -8.88 9.30 -6.90
CA VAL A 320 -8.14 8.43 -5.96
C VAL A 320 -8.45 6.94 -6.22
N ALA A 321 -9.70 6.59 -6.51
CA ALA A 321 -10.05 5.22 -6.90
C ALA A 321 -9.39 4.81 -8.24
N ARG A 322 -9.35 5.71 -9.23
CA ARG A 322 -8.68 5.49 -10.52
C ARG A 322 -7.17 5.26 -10.36
N THR A 323 -6.46 6.10 -9.59
CA THR A 323 -5.02 5.93 -9.38
C THR A 323 -4.72 4.64 -8.62
N ASN A 324 -5.53 4.27 -7.63
CA ASN A 324 -5.43 2.98 -6.95
C ASN A 324 -5.61 1.78 -7.91
N ILE A 325 -6.57 1.85 -8.85
CA ILE A 325 -6.76 0.82 -9.88
C ILE A 325 -5.54 0.73 -10.80
N VAL A 326 -4.94 1.85 -11.20
CA VAL A 326 -3.71 1.86 -12.02
C VAL A 326 -2.56 1.17 -11.28
N MET A 327 -2.27 1.57 -10.03
CA MET A 327 -1.21 0.93 -9.22
C MET A 327 -1.45 -0.57 -8.99
N LEU A 328 -2.71 -0.99 -8.83
CA LEU A 328 -3.04 -2.42 -8.70
C LEU A 328 -2.84 -3.19 -10.01
N ASN A 329 -3.09 -2.58 -11.17
CA ASN A 329 -2.79 -3.17 -12.47
C ASN A 329 -1.28 -3.27 -12.75
N GLU A 330 -0.50 -2.27 -12.32
CA GLU A 330 0.97 -2.32 -12.38
C GLU A 330 1.51 -3.46 -11.52
N LYS A 331 1.03 -3.59 -10.27
CA LYS A 331 1.37 -4.72 -9.37
C LYS A 331 1.00 -6.07 -9.98
N ARG A 332 -0.24 -6.21 -10.49
CA ARG A 332 -0.68 -7.43 -11.21
C ARG A 332 0.25 -7.76 -12.39
N SER A 333 0.71 -6.74 -13.13
CA SER A 333 1.59 -6.94 -14.29
C SER A 333 2.97 -7.41 -13.85
N HIS A 334 3.54 -6.80 -12.81
CA HIS A 334 4.78 -7.25 -12.17
C HIS A 334 4.67 -8.69 -11.66
N ASP A 335 3.59 -9.03 -10.95
CA ASP A 335 3.33 -10.39 -10.46
C ASP A 335 3.23 -11.40 -11.61
N GLY A 336 2.62 -11.01 -12.74
CA GLY A 336 2.62 -11.76 -13.99
C GLY A 336 4.05 -12.06 -14.49
N CYS A 337 4.89 -11.03 -14.63
CA CYS A 337 6.29 -11.19 -15.02
C CYS A 337 7.08 -12.12 -14.07
N VAL A 338 6.81 -12.05 -12.76
CA VAL A 338 7.44 -12.94 -11.76
C VAL A 338 6.96 -14.38 -11.94
N ILE A 339 5.67 -14.60 -12.17
CA ILE A 339 5.10 -15.94 -12.45
C ILE A 339 5.70 -16.53 -13.72
N GLU A 340 5.82 -15.74 -14.80
CA GLU A 340 6.46 -16.16 -16.05
C GLU A 340 7.93 -16.53 -15.85
N ALA A 341 8.71 -15.70 -15.16
CA ALA A 341 10.12 -15.98 -14.86
C ALA A 341 10.30 -17.23 -13.97
N LEU A 342 9.39 -17.48 -13.03
CA LEU A 342 9.40 -18.70 -12.22
C LEU A 342 9.02 -19.95 -13.02
N ASN A 343 8.02 -19.85 -13.90
CA ASN A 343 7.63 -20.93 -14.80
C ASN A 343 8.76 -21.29 -15.78
N GLU A 344 9.47 -20.30 -16.31
CA GLU A 344 10.61 -20.55 -17.21
C GLU A 344 11.75 -21.26 -16.48
N ARG A 345 12.10 -20.83 -15.26
CA ARG A 345 13.08 -21.52 -14.42
C ARG A 345 12.64 -22.95 -14.07
N LEU A 346 11.35 -23.17 -13.83
CA LEU A 346 10.78 -24.50 -13.60
C LEU A 346 10.88 -25.39 -14.85
N ASN A 347 10.63 -24.84 -16.04
CA ASN A 347 10.73 -25.56 -17.31
C ASN A 347 12.18 -25.94 -17.62
N ILE A 348 13.13 -25.02 -17.45
CA ILE A 348 14.57 -25.30 -17.59
C ILE A 348 15.02 -26.40 -16.59
N ALA A 349 14.54 -26.36 -15.35
CA ALA A 349 14.84 -27.40 -14.37
C ALA A 349 14.25 -28.77 -14.77
N LYS A 350 12.99 -28.81 -15.23
CA LYS A 350 12.35 -30.03 -15.73
C LYS A 350 13.09 -30.63 -16.93
N ALA A 351 13.49 -29.80 -17.90
CA ALA A 351 14.25 -30.23 -19.08
C ALA A 351 15.58 -30.88 -18.66
N ARG A 352 16.34 -30.25 -17.75
CA ARG A 352 17.58 -30.81 -17.20
C ARG A 352 17.36 -32.13 -16.46
N CYS A 353 16.27 -32.26 -15.70
CA CYS A 353 15.92 -33.54 -15.07
C CYS A 353 15.66 -34.63 -16.12
N GLN A 354 14.92 -34.32 -17.18
CA GLN A 354 14.65 -35.26 -18.29
C GLN A 354 15.93 -35.64 -19.05
N GLU A 355 16.85 -34.70 -19.28
CA GLU A 355 18.18 -34.95 -19.84
C GLU A 355 19.02 -35.88 -18.94
N CYS A 356 19.08 -35.60 -17.63
CA CYS A 356 19.76 -36.47 -16.67
C CYS A 356 19.15 -37.88 -16.60
N GLU A 357 17.82 -38.00 -16.63
CA GLU A 357 17.14 -39.30 -16.68
C GLU A 357 17.48 -40.07 -17.97
N ALA A 358 17.49 -39.40 -19.13
CA ALA A 358 17.87 -40.02 -20.40
C ALA A 358 19.34 -40.46 -20.39
N GLU A 359 20.26 -39.67 -19.83
CA GLU A 359 21.65 -40.05 -19.62
C GLU A 359 21.82 -41.27 -18.72
N VAL A 360 21.05 -41.34 -17.61
CA VAL A 360 21.08 -42.48 -16.69
C VAL A 360 20.60 -43.75 -17.39
N ARG A 361 19.43 -43.72 -18.07
CA ARG A 361 18.92 -44.85 -18.85
C ARG A 361 19.90 -45.32 -19.94
N ASN A 362 20.58 -44.39 -20.60
CA ASN A 362 21.62 -44.72 -21.58
C ASN A 362 22.87 -45.38 -20.96
N LYS A 363 23.24 -44.99 -19.73
CA LYS A 363 24.33 -45.62 -18.96
C LYS A 363 23.92 -47.00 -18.46
N GLU A 364 22.69 -47.15 -17.94
CA GLU A 364 22.09 -48.42 -17.53
C GLU A 364 22.10 -49.41 -18.71
N HIS A 365 21.55 -49.06 -19.86
CA HIS A 365 21.58 -49.92 -21.04
C HIS A 365 23.01 -50.28 -21.52
N ARG A 366 24.01 -49.43 -21.29
CA ARG A 366 25.40 -49.79 -21.60
C ARG A 366 25.92 -50.84 -20.63
N ILE A 367 25.71 -50.64 -19.33
CA ILE A 367 26.07 -51.58 -18.27
C ILE A 367 25.33 -52.92 -18.44
N GLU A 368 24.05 -52.92 -18.84
CA GLU A 368 23.29 -54.13 -19.17
C GLU A 368 23.93 -54.95 -20.30
N ARG A 369 24.39 -54.29 -21.37
CA ARG A 369 25.09 -54.95 -22.49
C ARG A 369 26.46 -55.49 -22.06
N GLU A 370 27.23 -54.71 -21.29
CA GLU A 370 28.52 -55.13 -20.73
C GLU A 370 28.36 -56.34 -19.81
N ASN A 371 27.37 -56.32 -18.91
CA ASN A 371 27.01 -57.45 -18.04
C ASN A 371 26.56 -58.69 -18.83
N ALA A 372 25.79 -58.52 -19.91
CA ALA A 372 25.40 -59.63 -20.77
C ALA A 372 26.62 -60.26 -21.46
N ASN A 373 27.58 -59.45 -21.95
CA ASN A 373 28.82 -59.93 -22.54
C ASN A 373 29.68 -60.70 -21.52
N ILE A 374 29.93 -60.12 -20.33
CA ILE A 374 30.69 -60.77 -19.25
C ILE A 374 30.02 -62.09 -18.83
N LYS A 375 28.68 -62.13 -18.77
CA LYS A 375 27.94 -63.37 -18.47
C LYS A 375 28.15 -64.44 -19.55
N ASN A 376 28.18 -64.07 -20.82
CA ASN A 376 28.44 -64.99 -21.93
C ASN A 376 29.89 -65.52 -21.90
N GLU A 377 30.87 -64.65 -21.62
CA GLU A 377 32.28 -65.03 -21.44
C GLU A 377 32.48 -65.97 -20.24
N LEU A 378 31.80 -65.70 -19.13
CA LEU A 378 31.79 -66.56 -17.94
C LEU A 378 31.18 -67.94 -18.25
N GLN A 379 30.10 -68.00 -19.04
CA GLN A 379 29.53 -69.28 -19.48
C GLN A 379 30.49 -70.04 -20.42
N ALA A 380 31.14 -69.36 -21.36
CA ALA A 380 32.10 -69.98 -22.28
C ALA A 380 33.34 -70.54 -21.54
N THR A 381 33.87 -69.79 -20.56
CA THR A 381 34.98 -70.25 -19.71
C THR A 381 34.57 -71.38 -18.78
N GLN A 382 33.36 -71.36 -18.22
CA GLN A 382 32.82 -72.46 -17.43
C GLN A 382 32.74 -73.76 -18.25
N LEU A 383 32.22 -73.71 -19.48
CA LEU A 383 32.18 -74.86 -20.40
C LEU A 383 33.58 -75.40 -20.76
N LEU A 384 34.59 -74.53 -20.85
CA LEU A 384 35.98 -74.93 -21.04
C LEU A 384 36.54 -75.63 -19.79
N VAL A 385 36.31 -75.09 -18.60
CA VAL A 385 36.70 -75.69 -17.32
C VAL A 385 36.07 -77.07 -17.16
N ASP A 386 34.78 -77.24 -17.46
CA ASP A 386 34.11 -78.53 -17.34
C ASP A 386 34.60 -79.56 -18.38
N ARG A 387 35.02 -79.11 -19.57
CA ARG A 387 35.72 -79.97 -20.55
C ARG A 387 37.09 -80.41 -20.04
N LEU A 388 37.85 -79.52 -19.38
CA LEU A 388 39.15 -79.85 -18.82
C LEU A 388 39.03 -80.78 -17.60
N ARG A 389 38.02 -80.59 -16.74
CA ARG A 389 37.68 -81.48 -15.62
C ARG A 389 37.41 -82.91 -16.09
N LYS A 390 36.55 -83.08 -17.11
CA LYS A 390 36.29 -84.41 -17.70
C LYS A 390 37.55 -85.08 -18.24
N ARG A 391 38.43 -84.31 -18.91
CA ARG A 391 39.72 -84.84 -19.40
C ARG A 391 40.68 -85.21 -18.26
N LEU A 392 40.67 -84.46 -17.15
CA LEU A 392 41.46 -84.81 -15.97
C LEU A 392 40.93 -86.12 -15.34
N GLU A 393 39.61 -86.25 -15.20
CA GLU A 393 38.94 -87.46 -14.73
C GLU A 393 39.24 -88.68 -15.63
N GLU A 394 39.16 -88.53 -16.96
CA GLU A 394 39.58 -89.54 -17.94
C GLU A 394 41.04 -89.99 -17.72
N ARG A 395 41.96 -89.04 -17.45
CA ARG A 395 43.38 -89.31 -17.22
C ARG A 395 43.67 -89.87 -15.83
N GLU A 396 42.89 -89.52 -14.83
CA GLU A 396 43.00 -90.07 -13.49
C GLU A 396 42.55 -91.54 -13.48
N ILE A 397 41.45 -91.85 -14.17
CA ILE A 397 41.01 -93.24 -14.44
C ILE A 397 42.07 -94.03 -15.24
N GLU A 398 42.75 -93.41 -16.21
CA GLU A 398 43.85 -94.04 -16.95
C GLU A 398 45.07 -94.31 -16.06
N ILE A 399 45.47 -93.33 -15.22
CA ILE A 399 46.55 -93.47 -14.25
C ILE A 399 46.24 -94.58 -13.23
N ASP A 400 45.00 -94.66 -12.73
CA ASP A 400 44.62 -95.69 -11.76
C ASP A 400 44.56 -97.09 -12.39
N LYS A 401 44.18 -97.22 -13.67
CA LYS A 401 44.37 -98.49 -14.42
C LYS A 401 45.83 -98.87 -14.50
N MET A 402 46.70 -97.96 -14.96
CA MET A 402 48.14 -98.22 -15.06
C MET A 402 48.76 -98.57 -13.70
N ARG A 403 48.32 -97.94 -12.60
CA ARG A 403 48.72 -98.29 -11.23
C ARG A 403 48.26 -99.68 -10.81
N ASN A 404 47.04 -100.08 -11.18
CA ASN A 404 46.52 -101.42 -10.90
C ASN A 404 47.27 -102.49 -11.72
N ASP A 405 47.61 -102.20 -12.98
CA ASP A 405 48.41 -103.08 -13.82
C ASP A 405 49.85 -103.23 -13.27
N ILE A 406 50.48 -102.13 -12.84
CA ILE A 406 51.79 -102.15 -12.16
C ILE A 406 51.73 -102.92 -10.84
N THR A 407 50.70 -102.75 -10.01
CA THR A 407 50.58 -103.47 -8.72
C THR A 407 50.21 -104.94 -8.87
N LEU A 408 49.64 -105.36 -10.00
CA LEU A 408 49.53 -106.78 -10.38
C LEU A 408 50.91 -107.38 -10.72
N ASP A 409 51.75 -106.65 -11.45
CA ASP A 409 53.11 -107.09 -11.85
C ASP A 409 54.12 -107.04 -10.68
N GLU A 410 54.01 -106.06 -9.77
CA GLU A 410 54.84 -105.94 -8.56
C GLU A 410 54.50 -106.93 -7.43
N SER A 411 53.57 -107.86 -7.65
CA SER A 411 53.23 -108.92 -6.68
C SER A 411 54.39 -109.91 -6.40
N LEU A 412 55.53 -109.79 -7.10
CA LEU A 412 56.76 -110.56 -6.86
C LEU A 412 58.06 -109.71 -6.83
N LYS A 413 58.23 -108.80 -5.85
CA LYS A 413 59.39 -108.77 -4.89
C LYS A 413 59.54 -107.50 -4.03
N CYS A 414 59.61 -107.73 -2.71
CA CYS A 414 60.53 -107.09 -1.75
C CYS A 414 60.57 -105.55 -1.53
N ARG A 415 59.76 -105.12 -0.55
CA ARG A 415 60.12 -104.49 0.76
C ARG A 415 61.65 -104.25 1.09
N PRO A 416 62.00 -103.39 2.08
CA PRO A 416 62.70 -102.13 1.81
C PRO A 416 63.94 -101.84 2.71
N SER A 417 64.82 -100.91 2.31
CA SER A 417 65.88 -100.27 3.14
C SER A 417 66.60 -99.18 2.33
N LEU A 418 67.21 -98.13 2.88
CA LEU A 418 67.21 -97.50 4.22
C LEU A 418 67.83 -96.09 4.07
N ARG A 419 67.42 -95.13 4.92
CA ARG A 419 68.12 -93.87 5.29
C ARG A 419 68.68 -92.93 4.20
N SER A 420 68.23 -91.67 4.28
CA SER A 420 69.15 -90.56 4.58
C SER A 420 68.45 -89.54 5.48
N ASP A 421 69.08 -89.16 6.58
CA ASP A 421 68.50 -88.30 7.62
C ASP A 421 68.90 -86.83 7.42
N PHE A 422 67.94 -85.89 7.34
CA PHE A 422 68.17 -84.48 7.71
C PHE A 422 66.90 -83.80 8.24
N ARG A 423 67.09 -82.90 9.22
CA ARG A 423 66.08 -82.13 9.97
C ARG A 423 66.66 -80.75 10.31
N SER A 424 65.91 -79.66 10.51
CA SER A 424 64.43 -79.47 10.48
C SER A 424 64.11 -78.29 9.51
N SER A 425 63.02 -77.51 9.53
CA SER A 425 61.86 -77.35 10.43
C SER A 425 60.66 -76.70 9.69
N GLU A 426 59.68 -76.25 10.44
CA GLU A 426 58.42 -75.62 10.04
C GLU A 426 58.45 -74.34 9.17
N GLY A 427 57.37 -74.15 8.40
CA GLY A 427 56.47 -73.02 8.67
C GLY A 427 56.76 -71.66 8.03
N HIS A 428 56.71 -71.57 6.69
CA HIS A 428 56.53 -70.27 6.03
C HIS A 428 55.07 -69.78 6.12
N GLN A 429 54.75 -69.19 7.28
CA GLN A 429 53.60 -68.30 7.44
C GLN A 429 53.86 -66.95 6.78
N VAL A 430 52.77 -66.35 6.29
CA VAL A 430 52.52 -64.94 5.97
C VAL A 430 53.62 -63.94 6.35
N SER A 431 54.05 -63.13 5.37
CA SER A 431 54.76 -61.87 5.60
C SER A 431 53.77 -60.70 5.74
N PRO A 432 53.75 -59.99 6.87
CA PRO A 432 53.36 -58.59 6.96
C PRO A 432 54.62 -57.71 7.01
N PHE A 433 54.86 -56.95 5.95
CA PHE A 433 56.03 -56.08 5.84
C PHE A 433 55.88 -54.82 6.71
N VAL A 434 56.24 -54.93 8.00
CA VAL A 434 56.40 -53.76 8.88
C VAL A 434 57.82 -53.24 8.76
N SER A 435 58.00 -52.12 8.06
CA SER A 435 59.29 -51.43 7.96
C SER A 435 59.62 -50.71 9.28
N PRO A 436 60.76 -50.99 9.93
CA PRO A 436 61.23 -50.21 11.07
C PRO A 436 61.85 -48.89 10.61
N ARG A 437 61.62 -47.83 11.41
CA ARG A 437 62.17 -46.48 11.22
C ARG A 437 63.66 -46.47 10.90
N SER A 438 64.02 -45.93 9.74
CA SER A 438 65.30 -45.24 9.59
C SER A 438 65.19 -43.88 10.27
N LEU A 439 66.14 -43.53 11.13
CA LEU A 439 66.28 -42.17 11.67
C LEU A 439 67.42 -41.45 10.94
N SER A 440 67.29 -40.13 10.83
CA SER A 440 68.37 -39.18 10.50
C SER A 440 68.70 -38.96 9.01
N GLU A 441 67.73 -38.46 8.23
CA GLU A 441 68.05 -37.33 7.34
C GLU A 441 67.88 -36.00 8.10
N PRO A 442 68.91 -35.15 8.23
CA PRO A 442 68.80 -33.84 8.89
C PRO A 442 67.75 -32.90 8.25
N ASN A 443 67.36 -33.18 7.01
CA ASN A 443 66.42 -32.38 6.22
C ASN A 443 64.95 -32.52 6.63
N GLU A 444 64.55 -33.63 7.25
CA GLU A 444 63.13 -33.86 7.59
C GLU A 444 62.64 -32.89 8.68
N TYR A 445 63.45 -32.71 9.73
CA TYR A 445 63.15 -31.76 10.80
C TYR A 445 63.14 -30.30 10.32
N VAL A 446 64.03 -29.94 9.40
CA VAL A 446 64.04 -28.60 8.78
C VAL A 446 62.80 -28.39 7.91
N THR A 447 62.42 -29.39 7.10
CA THR A 447 61.22 -29.33 6.26
C THR A 447 59.95 -29.23 7.10
N LEU A 448 59.87 -30.00 8.20
CA LEU A 448 58.76 -29.96 9.14
C LEU A 448 58.69 -28.62 9.90
N ALA A 449 59.83 -28.06 10.30
CA ALA A 449 59.89 -26.75 10.95
C ALA A 449 59.46 -25.62 10.00
N LEU A 450 59.90 -25.63 8.74
CA LEU A 450 59.47 -24.67 7.73
C LEU A 450 57.97 -24.79 7.41
N ALA A 451 57.43 -26.01 7.35
CA ALA A 451 56.00 -26.23 7.17
C ALA A 451 55.17 -25.75 8.37
N ALA A 452 55.64 -26.01 9.60
CA ALA A 452 55.01 -25.53 10.82
C ALA A 452 55.05 -24.00 10.95
N GLU A 453 56.16 -23.37 10.54
CA GLU A 453 56.31 -21.91 10.53
C GLU A 453 55.40 -21.25 9.48
N ALA A 454 55.28 -21.85 8.28
CA ALA A 454 54.33 -21.39 7.26
C ALA A 454 52.87 -21.48 7.75
N GLU A 455 52.49 -22.56 8.45
CA GLU A 455 51.16 -22.69 9.03
C GLU A 455 50.96 -21.73 10.22
N ARG A 456 52.00 -21.45 11.02
CA ARG A 456 51.97 -20.44 12.09
C ARG A 456 51.69 -19.04 11.53
N VAL A 457 52.34 -18.66 10.43
CA VAL A 457 52.09 -17.38 9.74
C VAL A 457 50.66 -17.33 9.19
N ARG A 458 50.19 -18.40 8.54
CA ARG A 458 48.82 -18.51 8.03
C ARG A 458 47.76 -18.39 9.14
N LEU A 459 48.00 -19.01 10.29
CA LEU A 459 47.12 -18.92 11.46
C LEU A 459 47.11 -17.51 12.06
N LEU A 460 48.25 -16.81 12.05
CA LEU A 460 48.30 -15.39 12.45
C LEU A 460 47.50 -14.50 11.50
N GLU A 461 47.61 -14.69 10.19
CA GLU A 461 46.78 -13.98 9.20
C GLU A 461 45.28 -14.26 9.38
N LEU A 462 44.92 -15.51 9.71
CA LEU A 462 43.54 -15.84 10.05
C LEU A 462 43.08 -15.14 11.33
N VAL A 463 43.93 -15.06 12.36
CA VAL A 463 43.63 -14.36 13.62
C VAL A 463 43.47 -12.85 13.39
N THR A 464 44.30 -12.21 12.56
CA THR A 464 44.14 -10.78 12.25
C THR A 464 42.86 -10.50 11.47
N LEU A 465 42.52 -11.33 10.48
CA LEU A 465 41.24 -11.22 9.75
C LEU A 465 40.02 -11.47 10.65
N LEU A 466 40.09 -12.45 11.56
CA LEU A 466 39.02 -12.71 12.52
C LEU A 466 38.86 -11.55 13.52
N ASN A 467 39.95 -10.96 14.02
CA ASN A 467 39.91 -9.79 14.88
C ASN A 467 39.31 -8.57 14.14
N GLN A 468 39.73 -8.30 12.90
CA GLN A 468 39.16 -7.23 12.07
C GLN A 468 37.65 -7.42 11.84
N ARG A 469 37.21 -8.66 11.60
CA ARG A 469 35.77 -8.98 11.47
C ARG A 469 35.03 -8.74 12.78
N LEU A 470 35.58 -9.19 13.90
CA LEU A 470 35.00 -9.03 15.24
C LEU A 470 34.89 -7.53 15.60
N ASP A 471 35.90 -6.73 15.28
CA ASP A 471 35.87 -5.28 15.48
C ASP A 471 34.88 -4.57 14.54
N LYS A 472 34.70 -5.05 13.31
CA LYS A 472 33.64 -4.58 12.42
C LYS A 472 32.25 -4.88 12.98
N GLU A 473 32.01 -6.12 13.45
CA GLU A 473 30.76 -6.53 14.07
C GLU A 473 30.49 -5.73 15.37
N ARG A 474 31.52 -5.45 16.19
CA ARG A 474 31.42 -4.54 17.35
C ARG A 474 31.00 -3.12 16.95
N ASN A 475 31.65 -2.54 15.94
CA ASN A 475 31.35 -1.19 15.46
C ASN A 475 29.93 -1.09 14.88
N GLU A 476 29.48 -2.11 14.14
CA GLU A 476 28.10 -2.21 13.66
C GLU A 476 27.11 -2.26 14.84
N ILE A 477 27.35 -3.09 15.86
CA ILE A 477 26.53 -3.15 17.08
C ILE A 477 26.46 -1.78 17.77
N ILE A 478 27.59 -1.09 17.97
CA ILE A 478 27.63 0.25 18.58
C ILE A 478 26.79 1.25 17.75
N SER A 479 26.88 1.22 16.43
CA SER A 479 26.11 2.10 15.54
C SER A 479 24.59 1.84 15.61
N PHE A 480 24.18 0.58 15.76
CA PHE A 480 22.78 0.20 15.97
C PHE A 480 22.30 0.60 17.37
N GLU A 481 23.12 0.47 18.41
CA GLU A 481 22.79 0.95 19.76
C GLU A 481 22.66 2.48 19.84
N GLU A 482 23.44 3.23 19.04
CA GLU A 482 23.28 4.68 18.91
C GLU A 482 22.00 5.06 18.19
N SER A 483 21.68 4.37 17.10
CA SER A 483 20.42 4.55 16.38
C SER A 483 19.22 4.23 17.27
N LEU A 484 19.26 3.12 18.01
CA LEU A 484 18.22 2.75 18.98
C LEU A 484 18.09 3.78 20.12
N ARG A 485 19.21 4.30 20.65
CA ARG A 485 19.19 5.39 21.63
C ARG A 485 18.56 6.67 21.06
N ASN A 486 18.81 6.97 19.79
CA ASN A 486 18.23 8.14 19.12
C ASN A 486 16.73 7.98 18.84
N GLU A 487 16.27 6.81 18.40
CA GLU A 487 14.84 6.53 18.28
C GLU A 487 14.13 6.55 19.63
N ARG A 488 14.68 5.94 20.68
CA ARG A 488 14.12 6.04 22.04
C ARG A 488 13.99 7.49 22.52
N LYS A 489 14.98 8.36 22.24
CA LYS A 489 14.90 9.81 22.51
C LYS A 489 13.80 10.50 21.69
N LYS A 490 13.57 10.10 20.43
CA LYS A 490 12.47 10.63 19.60
C LYS A 490 11.11 10.18 20.15
N CYS A 491 10.94 8.89 20.46
CA CYS A 491 9.72 8.35 21.06
C CYS A 491 9.38 9.06 22.37
N ALA A 492 10.33 9.21 23.30
CA ALA A 492 10.11 9.93 24.56
C ALA A 492 9.69 11.39 24.35
N LYS A 493 10.23 12.09 23.34
CA LYS A 493 9.80 13.46 22.97
C LYS A 493 8.37 13.46 22.40
N LEU A 494 8.01 12.48 21.57
CA LEU A 494 6.66 12.35 21.02
C LEU A 494 5.64 12.00 22.12
N GLU A 495 5.96 11.09 23.02
CA GLU A 495 5.14 10.77 24.21
C GLU A 495 4.98 11.95 25.17
N SER A 496 6.00 12.81 25.29
CA SER A 496 5.88 14.04 26.09
C SER A 496 4.90 15.01 25.44
N LYS A 497 5.03 15.25 24.12
CA LYS A 497 4.10 16.09 23.35
C LYS A 497 2.68 15.53 23.34
N LEU A 498 2.53 14.21 23.25
CA LEU A 498 1.23 13.54 23.30
C LEU A 498 0.59 13.77 24.67
N ARG A 499 1.34 13.60 25.76
CA ARG A 499 0.86 13.92 27.12
C ARG A 499 0.58 15.42 27.35
N GLU A 500 1.29 16.32 26.67
CA GLU A 500 0.98 17.76 26.68
C GLU A 500 -0.33 18.05 25.95
N LEU A 501 -0.53 17.52 24.74
CA LEU A 501 -1.77 17.64 23.98
C LEU A 501 -2.99 16.99 24.69
N GLU A 502 -2.78 15.86 25.38
CA GLU A 502 -3.79 15.25 26.25
C GLU A 502 -4.14 16.16 27.44
N LYS A 503 -3.14 16.79 28.07
CA LYS A 503 -3.36 17.77 29.14
C LYS A 503 -4.07 19.02 28.63
N GLU A 504 -3.78 19.52 27.43
CA GLU A 504 -4.51 20.63 26.80
C GLU A 504 -5.97 20.24 26.54
N ARG A 505 -6.21 19.01 26.05
CA ARG A 505 -7.56 18.46 25.83
C ARG A 505 -8.35 18.25 27.14
N VAL A 506 -7.67 17.93 28.25
CA VAL A 506 -8.28 17.81 29.60
C VAL A 506 -8.37 19.18 30.31
N GLY A 507 -7.51 20.12 29.94
CA GLY A 507 -7.44 21.49 30.46
C GLY A 507 -8.58 22.40 30.00
N LEU A 508 -9.38 21.96 29.01
CA LEU A 508 -10.68 22.57 28.68
C LEU A 508 -11.73 22.24 29.76
N VAL A 509 -11.51 22.78 30.97
CA VAL A 509 -12.41 22.65 32.10
C VAL A 509 -13.67 23.48 31.89
N LYS A 510 -14.82 22.79 31.81
CA LYS A 510 -16.18 23.29 32.10
C LYS A 510 -16.57 24.63 31.45
N VAL A 511 -17.23 24.54 30.30
CA VAL A 511 -18.39 25.40 30.03
C VAL A 511 -19.63 24.56 30.31
N ASP A 512 -20.53 25.07 31.16
CA ASP A 512 -21.70 24.33 31.63
C ASP A 512 -22.66 23.94 30.49
N SER A 513 -22.93 22.64 30.36
CA SER A 513 -24.06 22.14 29.58
C SER A 513 -24.72 20.97 30.31
N GLY A 514 -25.47 21.31 31.36
CA GLY A 514 -26.12 20.39 32.28
C GLY A 514 -27.34 19.64 31.71
N TYR A 515 -27.22 18.98 30.55
CA TYR A 515 -28.32 18.23 29.92
C TYR A 515 -27.89 16.92 29.22
N ARG A 516 -27.16 16.01 29.91
CA ARG A 516 -27.04 14.60 29.45
C ARG A 516 -26.94 13.49 30.51
N ALA A 517 -27.10 13.79 31.80
CA ALA A 517 -26.90 12.83 32.89
C ALA A 517 -28.09 11.88 33.20
N LYS A 518 -29.02 11.62 32.26
CA LYS A 518 -30.26 10.84 32.53
C LYS A 518 -30.61 9.70 31.54
N PHE A 519 -29.72 9.31 30.62
CA PHE A 519 -30.01 8.23 29.65
C PHE A 519 -29.14 6.95 29.76
N ARG A 520 -28.28 6.81 30.78
CA ARG A 520 -27.50 5.58 31.03
C ARG A 520 -28.12 4.65 32.09
N ALA A 521 -29.46 4.47 32.08
CA ALA A 521 -30.16 3.63 33.07
C ALA A 521 -31.18 2.63 32.47
N ARG A 522 -31.36 2.56 31.14
CA ARG A 522 -32.38 1.69 30.54
C ARG A 522 -32.07 1.20 29.11
N SER A 523 -30.92 0.55 28.92
CA SER A 523 -30.59 -0.22 27.71
C SER A 523 -29.64 -1.41 27.98
N THR A 524 -29.88 -2.16 29.05
CA THR A 524 -29.25 -3.49 29.25
C THR A 524 -30.00 -4.55 28.43
N SER A 525 -29.93 -4.48 27.11
CA SER A 525 -30.50 -5.53 26.22
C SER A 525 -29.90 -5.67 24.82
N ASN A 526 -28.90 -4.89 24.41
CA ASN A 526 -28.25 -5.01 23.09
C ASN A 526 -26.73 -4.81 23.17
N LEU A 527 -26.03 -5.73 23.85
CA LEU A 527 -24.57 -5.79 23.92
C LEU A 527 -24.06 -6.87 22.94
N ARG A 528 -23.92 -6.53 21.64
CA ARG A 528 -23.34 -7.43 20.62
C ARG A 528 -22.57 -6.78 19.46
N VAL A 529 -22.45 -5.44 19.39
CA VAL A 529 -21.89 -4.75 18.20
C VAL A 529 -20.56 -4.00 18.48
N ASP A 530 -20.22 -3.72 19.74
CA ASP A 530 -19.07 -2.87 20.10
C ASP A 530 -17.74 -3.65 20.29
N GLU A 531 -17.82 -4.95 20.58
CA GLU A 531 -16.63 -5.84 20.65
C GLU A 531 -16.07 -6.18 19.25
N GLU A 532 -16.89 -6.19 18.20
CA GLU A 532 -16.42 -6.46 16.83
C GLU A 532 -15.56 -5.32 16.27
N ALA A 533 -15.86 -4.06 16.63
CA ALA A 533 -15.07 -2.91 16.19
C ALA A 533 -13.66 -2.91 16.83
N THR A 534 -13.58 -3.10 18.15
CA THR A 534 -12.31 -3.18 18.87
C THR A 534 -11.53 -4.47 18.55
N GLY A 535 -12.23 -5.58 18.30
CA GLY A 535 -11.64 -6.80 17.75
C GLY A 535 -11.04 -6.60 16.34
N SER A 536 -11.75 -5.90 15.46
CA SER A 536 -11.31 -5.59 14.09
C SER A 536 -10.04 -4.74 14.04
N GLU A 537 -9.90 -3.76 14.93
CA GLU A 537 -8.68 -2.95 15.05
C GLU A 537 -7.50 -3.78 15.59
N LYS A 538 -7.72 -4.58 16.64
CA LYS A 538 -6.69 -5.48 17.19
C LYS A 538 -6.21 -6.53 16.18
N VAL A 539 -7.10 -7.04 15.35
CA VAL A 539 -6.76 -7.95 14.23
C VAL A 539 -5.96 -7.21 13.16
N ARG A 540 -6.33 -5.98 12.79
CA ARG A 540 -5.55 -5.16 11.83
C ARG A 540 -4.12 -4.90 12.30
N PHE A 541 -3.92 -4.43 13.52
CA PHE A 541 -2.57 -4.23 14.07
C PHE A 541 -1.76 -5.53 14.14
N ARG A 542 -2.41 -6.68 14.38
CA ARG A 542 -1.73 -7.99 14.36
C ARG A 542 -1.34 -8.43 12.95
N ILE A 543 -2.14 -8.11 11.93
CA ILE A 543 -1.80 -8.36 10.52
C ILE A 543 -0.61 -7.48 10.11
N GLU A 544 -0.69 -6.17 10.38
CA GLU A 544 0.37 -5.18 10.07
C GLU A 544 1.73 -5.58 10.69
N LEU A 545 1.75 -5.96 11.96
CA LEU A 545 2.97 -6.46 12.62
C LEU A 545 3.51 -7.76 11.98
N LEU A 546 2.64 -8.68 11.57
CA LEU A 546 3.07 -9.91 10.88
C LEU A 546 3.58 -9.64 9.46
N GLU A 547 3.07 -8.61 8.79
CA GLU A 547 3.56 -8.14 7.49
C GLU A 547 4.95 -7.50 7.61
N GLU A 548 5.20 -6.69 8.65
CA GLU A 548 6.52 -6.14 8.98
C GLU A 548 7.54 -7.24 9.34
N GLU A 549 7.14 -8.23 10.17
CA GLU A 549 7.96 -9.41 10.46
C GLU A 549 8.31 -10.18 9.18
N CYS A 550 7.34 -10.40 8.29
CA CYS A 550 7.55 -11.07 7.01
C CYS A 550 8.45 -10.28 6.05
N LEU A 551 8.34 -8.96 5.99
CA LEU A 551 9.22 -8.09 5.21
C LEU A 551 10.66 -8.14 5.74
N THR A 552 10.84 -8.07 7.06
CA THR A 552 12.13 -8.14 7.72
C THR A 552 12.81 -9.50 7.48
N LEU A 553 12.05 -10.60 7.58
CA LEU A 553 12.54 -11.95 7.29
C LEU A 553 12.90 -12.15 5.81
N LYS A 554 12.14 -11.57 4.87
CA LYS A 554 12.48 -11.58 3.43
C LYS A 554 13.80 -10.83 3.18
N ALA A 555 13.92 -9.60 3.68
CA ALA A 555 15.13 -8.80 3.52
C ALA A 555 16.38 -9.53 4.07
N ARG A 556 16.26 -10.13 5.27
CA ARG A 556 17.33 -10.94 5.87
C ARG A 556 17.64 -12.24 5.10
N LEU A 557 16.63 -12.85 4.46
CA LEU A 557 16.85 -14.02 3.61
C LEU A 557 17.63 -13.65 2.35
N ASP A 558 17.33 -12.48 1.76
CA ASP A 558 17.99 -12.02 0.53
C ASP A 558 19.40 -11.51 0.78
N THR A 559 19.70 -10.87 1.92
CA THR A 559 21.10 -10.59 2.31
C THR A 559 21.89 -11.88 2.51
N VAL A 560 21.38 -12.85 3.25
CA VAL A 560 22.05 -14.16 3.45
C VAL A 560 22.24 -14.92 2.13
N ARG A 561 21.31 -14.79 1.16
CA ARG A 561 21.48 -15.33 -0.19
C ARG A 561 22.60 -14.63 -0.95
N GLN A 562 22.66 -13.30 -0.88
CA GLN A 562 23.72 -12.53 -1.53
C GLN A 562 25.09 -12.84 -0.93
N ASP A 563 25.20 -12.93 0.39
CA ASP A 563 26.44 -13.31 1.09
C ASP A 563 26.91 -14.70 0.67
N LYS A 564 26.02 -15.70 0.66
CA LYS A 564 26.37 -17.04 0.15
C LYS A 564 26.77 -17.05 -1.33
N ALA A 565 26.19 -16.19 -2.16
CA ALA A 565 26.60 -16.04 -3.56
C ALA A 565 27.99 -15.39 -3.68
N ASN A 566 28.28 -14.38 -2.86
CA ASN A 566 29.58 -13.73 -2.75
C ASN A 566 30.65 -14.72 -2.28
N ASP A 567 30.38 -15.48 -1.21
CA ASP A 567 31.26 -16.53 -0.69
C ASP A 567 31.57 -17.58 -1.77
N LEU A 568 30.56 -18.11 -2.45
CA LEU A 568 30.75 -19.06 -3.55
C LEU A 568 31.59 -18.47 -4.69
N ALA A 569 31.47 -17.17 -4.99
CA ALA A 569 32.31 -16.51 -5.98
C ALA A 569 33.77 -16.34 -5.52
N VAL A 570 34.01 -16.11 -4.22
CA VAL A 570 35.34 -16.10 -3.61
C VAL A 570 35.96 -17.50 -3.62
N TYR A 571 35.22 -18.52 -3.19
CA TYR A 571 35.68 -19.92 -3.22
C TYR A 571 36.03 -20.39 -4.63
N LYS A 572 35.22 -20.05 -5.65
CA LYS A 572 35.56 -20.32 -7.05
C LYS A 572 36.87 -19.66 -7.47
N ARG A 573 37.05 -18.36 -7.19
CA ARG A 573 38.31 -17.66 -7.46
C ARG A 573 39.51 -18.29 -6.77
N MET A 574 39.39 -18.69 -5.51
CA MET A 574 40.46 -19.38 -4.79
C MET A 574 40.79 -20.76 -5.40
N LEU A 575 39.77 -21.54 -5.79
CA LEU A 575 39.97 -22.83 -6.45
C LEU A 575 40.62 -22.69 -7.82
N ASP A 576 40.22 -21.70 -8.62
CA ASP A 576 40.82 -21.44 -9.93
C ASP A 576 42.24 -20.88 -9.80
N GLN A 577 42.52 -20.08 -8.77
CA GLN A 577 43.87 -19.65 -8.42
C GLN A 577 44.76 -20.82 -7.97
N ALA A 578 44.25 -21.73 -7.13
CA ALA A 578 44.97 -22.95 -6.73
C ALA A 578 45.22 -23.91 -7.92
N ARG A 579 44.26 -24.03 -8.84
CA ARG A 579 44.45 -24.75 -10.11
C ARG A 579 45.51 -24.09 -10.99
N LYS A 580 45.57 -22.75 -11.01
CA LYS A 580 46.59 -21.99 -11.74
C LYS A 580 47.97 -22.20 -11.13
N THR A 581 48.15 -21.98 -9.82
CA THR A 581 49.45 -22.21 -9.16
C THR A 581 49.92 -23.65 -9.28
N PHE A 582 49.03 -24.64 -9.22
CA PHE A 582 49.40 -26.04 -9.47
C PHE A 582 49.84 -26.29 -10.92
N LYS A 583 49.15 -25.71 -11.92
CA LYS A 583 49.56 -25.78 -13.33
C LYS A 583 50.92 -25.10 -13.56
N ASP A 584 51.14 -23.95 -12.95
CA ASP A 584 52.37 -23.18 -13.06
C ASP A 584 53.52 -23.94 -12.38
N ALA A 585 53.31 -24.54 -11.20
CA ALA A 585 54.27 -25.42 -10.54
C ALA A 585 54.59 -26.70 -11.35
N CYS A 586 53.60 -27.27 -12.06
CA CYS A 586 53.82 -28.39 -12.97
C CYS A 586 54.60 -27.99 -14.23
N ARG A 587 54.41 -26.77 -14.75
CA ARG A 587 55.20 -26.21 -15.86
C ARG A 587 56.62 -25.84 -15.45
N ASN A 588 56.80 -25.40 -14.20
CA ASN A 588 58.08 -24.98 -13.63
C ASN A 588 58.87 -26.11 -12.98
N LYS A 589 58.49 -27.38 -13.18
CA LYS A 589 59.38 -28.51 -12.87
C LYS A 589 60.63 -28.41 -13.75
N PRO A 590 61.84 -28.25 -13.18
CA PRO A 590 63.06 -28.34 -13.98
C PRO A 590 63.13 -29.74 -14.59
N LEU A 591 63.39 -29.84 -15.90
CA LEU A 591 63.99 -31.08 -16.39
C LEU A 591 65.32 -31.25 -15.65
N ALA A 592 65.58 -32.45 -15.14
CA ALA A 592 66.80 -32.76 -14.42
C ALA A 592 68.03 -32.59 -15.34
N ALA A 593 68.73 -31.47 -15.21
CA ALA A 593 69.96 -31.18 -15.92
C ALA A 593 70.83 -30.21 -15.09
N GLY A 594 72.08 -30.59 -14.83
CA GLY A 594 73.11 -29.72 -14.24
C GLY A 594 72.93 -29.43 -12.75
N GLY A 595 73.72 -30.09 -11.91
CA GLY A 595 73.74 -29.79 -10.47
C GLY A 595 74.51 -28.50 -10.15
N SER A 596 74.17 -27.91 -9.00
CA SER A 596 75.06 -27.03 -8.24
C SER A 596 74.77 -27.21 -6.75
N ARG A 597 75.76 -27.73 -6.01
CA ARG A 597 75.76 -27.65 -4.54
C ARG A 597 75.90 -26.18 -4.15
N SER A 598 75.01 -25.67 -3.30
CA SER A 598 75.25 -24.44 -2.57
C SER A 598 75.06 -24.71 -1.08
N THR A 599 76.18 -24.80 -0.37
CA THR A 599 76.25 -24.89 1.09
C THR A 599 75.91 -23.54 1.70
N ILE A 600 74.95 -23.52 2.62
CA ILE A 600 74.81 -22.44 3.60
C ILE A 600 75.17 -23.03 4.97
N THR A 601 76.24 -22.48 5.54
CA THR A 601 76.73 -22.80 6.89
C THR A 601 75.86 -22.07 7.92
N ILE A 602 75.63 -22.70 9.07
CA ILE A 602 75.04 -22.08 10.28
C ILE A 602 76.19 -21.47 11.11
#